data_AF-D6GUW8-F1
#
_entry.id   AF-D6GUW8-F1
#
_cell.length_a   1.000
_cell.length_b   1.000
_cell.length_c   1.000
_cell.angle_alpha   90.00
_cell.angle_beta   90.00
_cell.angle_gamma   90.00
#
_symmetry.space_group_name_H-M   'P 1'
#
loop_
_entity.id
_entity.type
_entity.pdbx_description
1 polymer ?
#
loop_
_entity_poly.entity_id
_entity_poly.type
_entity_poly.pdbx_seq_one_letter_code
_entity_poly.pdbx_strand_id
1 'polypeptide(L)' 'MAERSNPVADKRLFYNVYVCRNCNTKMRISSQKVLRNNKVRCRNCGSSALRPKHKELRKLKV' A
#
# COMPACT_ATOMS: atom_id res chain seq x y z
N MET A 1 -26.88 -6.16 -2.84
CA MET A 1 -25.86 -5.66 -3.79
C MET A 1 -24.63 -6.55 -3.64
N ALA A 2 -24.44 -7.49 -4.58
CA ALA A 2 -23.52 -8.61 -4.42
C ALA A 2 -22.05 -8.17 -4.47
N GLU A 3 -21.31 -8.54 -3.44
CA GLU A 3 -19.86 -8.40 -3.35
C GLU A 3 -19.18 -9.28 -4.40
N ARG A 4 -18.88 -8.71 -5.58
CA ARG A 4 -18.01 -9.34 -6.58
C ARG A 4 -16.57 -9.26 -6.08
N SER A 5 -16.23 -10.16 -5.16
CA SER A 5 -14.87 -10.40 -4.69
C SER A 5 -14.05 -11.02 -5.83
N ASN A 6 -13.67 -10.21 -6.83
CA ASN A 6 -12.78 -10.65 -7.89
C ASN A 6 -11.33 -10.65 -7.35
N PRO A 7 -10.72 -11.82 -7.12
CA PRO A 7 -9.39 -11.92 -6.51
C PRO A 7 -8.30 -11.30 -7.39
N VAL A 8 -8.51 -11.22 -8.70
CA VAL A 8 -7.58 -10.60 -9.66
C VAL A 8 -7.64 -9.08 -9.55
N ALA A 9 -8.84 -8.51 -9.43
CA ALA A 9 -9.02 -7.08 -9.23
C ALA A 9 -8.39 -6.61 -7.90
N ASP A 10 -8.50 -7.43 -6.86
CA ASP A 10 -7.92 -7.15 -5.55
C ASP A 10 -6.38 -7.04 -5.61
N LYS A 11 -5.73 -7.99 -6.28
CA LYS A 11 -4.27 -7.97 -6.48
C LYS A 11 -3.82 -6.72 -7.26
N ARG A 12 -4.57 -6.32 -8.30
CA ARG A 12 -4.22 -5.14 -9.12
C ARG A 12 -4.29 -3.82 -8.33
N LEU A 13 -5.27 -3.72 -7.45
CA LEU A 13 -5.65 -2.47 -6.78
C LEU A 13 -5.00 -2.28 -5.40
N PHE A 14 -4.62 -3.37 -4.73
CA PHE A 14 -4.24 -3.32 -3.32
C PHE A 14 -2.95 -4.07 -2.95
N TYR A 15 -2.37 -4.90 -3.82
CA TYR A 15 -1.13 -5.61 -3.48
C TYR A 15 0.09 -4.67 -3.56
N ASN A 16 0.84 -4.53 -2.46
CA ASN A 16 2.02 -3.67 -2.36
C ASN A 16 1.74 -2.19 -2.68
N VAL A 17 0.53 -1.70 -2.46
CA VAL A 17 0.14 -0.31 -2.79
C VAL A 17 0.13 0.55 -1.53
N TYR A 18 1.09 1.46 -1.48
CA TYR A 18 1.24 2.44 -0.41
C TYR A 18 0.82 3.83 -0.87
N VAL A 19 0.24 4.58 0.04
CA VAL A 19 -0.16 5.97 -0.14
C VAL A 19 0.62 6.79 0.86
N CYS A 20 1.30 7.84 0.43
CA CYS A 20 1.91 8.76 1.39
C CYS A 20 0.86 9.56 2.15
N ARG A 21 1.11 9.85 3.42
CA ARG A 21 0.24 10.71 4.25
C ARG A 21 0.39 12.20 3.95
N ASN A 22 1.49 12.60 3.33
CA ASN A 22 1.82 14.00 3.05
C ASN A 22 1.46 14.38 1.60
N CYS A 23 2.02 13.66 0.63
CA CYS A 23 1.84 13.92 -0.81
C CYS A 23 0.58 13.24 -1.40
N ASN A 24 -0.08 12.33 -0.66
CA ASN A 24 -1.13 11.42 -1.15
C ASN A 24 -0.78 10.60 -2.41
N THR A 25 0.48 10.62 -2.84
CA THR A 25 0.98 9.87 -3.98
C THR A 25 0.87 8.38 -3.70
N LYS A 26 0.34 7.64 -4.69
CA LYS A 26 0.23 6.19 -4.70
C LYS A 26 1.53 5.60 -5.25
N MET A 27 2.09 4.63 -4.56
CA MET A 27 3.32 3.96 -4.95
C MET A 27 3.20 2.46 -4.75
N ARG A 28 3.77 1.69 -5.69
CA ARG A 28 3.90 0.25 -5.55
C ARG A 28 5.27 -0.08 -4.96
N ILE A 29 5.30 -0.55 -3.73
CA ILE A 29 6.53 -0.86 -2.98
C ILE A 29 6.32 -2.18 -2.26
N SER A 30 7.33 -3.06 -2.30
CA SER A 30 7.35 -4.31 -1.54
C SER A 30 7.20 -4.03 -0.03
N SER A 31 6.23 -4.66 0.62
CA SER A 31 6.00 -4.52 2.07
C SER A 31 7.25 -4.77 2.92
N GLN A 32 8.09 -5.72 2.53
CA GLN A 32 9.38 -5.98 3.18
C GLN A 32 10.32 -4.77 3.18
N LYS A 33 10.33 -3.96 2.12
CA LYS A 33 11.18 -2.76 2.04
C LYS A 33 10.64 -1.62 2.91
N VAL A 34 9.32 -1.54 3.08
CA VAL A 34 8.67 -0.57 3.97
C VAL A 34 8.91 -0.95 5.43
N LEU A 35 8.67 -2.21 5.81
CA LEU A 35 8.78 -2.67 7.20
C LEU A 35 10.23 -2.88 7.69
N ARG A 36 11.13 -3.50 6.91
CA ARG A 36 12.47 -3.86 7.42
C ARG A 36 13.43 -2.69 7.52
N ASN A 37 13.30 -1.67 6.66
CA ASN A 37 14.34 -0.66 6.54
C ASN A 37 13.89 0.76 6.84
N ASN A 38 12.59 1.08 6.88
CA ASN A 38 12.11 2.47 7.02
C ASN A 38 12.75 3.47 6.00
N LYS A 39 13.41 2.94 4.95
CA LYS A 39 14.22 3.70 3.97
C LYS A 39 13.38 4.15 2.78
N VAL A 40 12.11 3.76 2.71
CA VAL A 40 11.27 4.11 1.56
C VAL A 40 10.65 5.48 1.81
N ARG A 41 11.16 6.45 1.06
CA ARG A 41 10.67 7.84 1.02
C ARG A 41 9.62 7.99 -0.09
N CYS A 42 8.62 8.88 0.09
CA CYS A 42 7.73 9.29 -1.01
C CYS A 42 8.62 9.77 -2.17
N ARG A 43 8.45 9.19 -3.36
CA ARG A 43 9.18 9.63 -4.56
C ARG A 43 8.89 11.09 -4.93
N ASN A 44 7.77 11.63 -4.45
CA ASN A 44 7.34 12.99 -4.73
C ASN A 44 7.81 14.00 -3.66
N CYS A 45 7.66 13.69 -2.37
CA CYS A 45 7.95 14.64 -1.29
C CYS A 45 9.05 14.20 -0.31
N GLY A 46 9.67 13.04 -0.50
CA GLY A 46 10.74 12.54 0.37
C GLY A 46 10.29 12.07 1.76
N SER A 47 9.02 12.24 2.15
CA SER A 47 8.54 11.83 3.47
C SER A 47 8.47 10.30 3.62
N SER A 48 8.89 9.77 4.77
CA SER A 48 8.80 8.33 5.10
C SER A 48 7.42 7.89 5.61
N ALA A 49 6.49 8.83 5.78
CA ALA A 49 5.14 8.57 6.28
C ALA A 49 4.25 7.93 5.19
N LEU A 50 4.41 6.63 4.98
CA LEU A 50 3.64 5.82 4.04
C LEU A 50 2.58 5.00 4.79
N ARG A 51 1.35 4.98 4.27
CA ARG A 51 0.27 4.10 4.75
C ARG A 51 -0.08 3.06 3.69
N PRO A 52 -0.27 1.78 4.03
CA PRO A 52 -0.84 0.80 3.11
C PRO A 52 -2.29 1.19 2.77
N LYS A 53 -2.74 0.84 1.56
CA LYS A 53 -4.14 1.06 1.17
C LYS A 53 -5.05 0.05 1.90
N HIS A 54 -6.23 0.51 2.33
CA HIS A 54 -7.16 -0.14 3.28
C HIS A 54 -7.35 -1.67 3.14
N LYS A 55 -7.33 -2.21 1.92
CA LYS A 55 -7.53 -3.65 1.69
C LYS A 55 -6.28 -4.51 1.93
N GLU A 56 -5.09 -3.92 1.84
CA GLU A 56 -3.83 -4.59 2.18
C GLU A 56 -3.73 -4.83 3.71
N LEU A 57 -4.23 -3.89 4.52
CA LEU A 57 -4.36 -4.03 5.98
C LEU A 57 -5.25 -5.20 6.41
N ARG A 58 -6.24 -5.59 5.57
CA ARG A 58 -7.17 -6.68 5.89
C ARG A 58 -6.54 -8.07 5.71
N LYS A 59 -5.49 -8.20 4.87
CA LYS A 59 -4.74 -9.45 4.66
C LYS A 59 -3.58 -9.67 5.62
N LEU A 60 -3.12 -8.62 6.31
CA LEU A 60 -2.09 -8.70 7.37
C LEU A 60 -2.66 -9.13 8.74
N LYS A 61 -3.99 -9.28 8.87
CA LYS A 61 -4.67 -9.86 10.04
C LYS A 61 -4.91 -11.36 9.85
N VAL A 62 -3.85 -12.12 9.56
CA VAL A 62 -3.81 -13.57 9.77
C VAL A 62 -3.28 -13.81 11.17
#